data_AF-A0A953MU10-F1
#
_entry.id   AF-A0A953MU10-F1
#
_cell.length_a   1.000
_cell.length_b   1.000
_cell.length_c   1.000
_cell.angle_alpha   90.00
_cell.angle_beta   90.00
_cell.angle_gamma   90.00
#
_symmetry.space_group_name_H-M   'P 1'
#
loop_
_entity.id
_entity.type
_entity.pdbx_description
1 polymer ?
#
loop_
_entity_poly.entity_id
_entity_poly.type
_entity_poly.pdbx_seq_one_letter_code
_entity_poly.pdbx_strand_id
1 'polypeptide(L)'
;MEFTPHSTPRDTGWIEVIAGCMFSGKTEELIRRLRRAAIAKQNVKIFKPAIDLRFSEDSIVSHSEQSLPSILIKDINEVLNHSAEAQVIGIDEAQFFT
;
A
#
# COMPACT_ATOMS: atom_id res chain seq x y z
N MET A 1 -19.60 -6.53 -29.56
CA MET A 1 -19.06 -6.96 -28.25
C MET A 1 -19.08 -5.73 -27.37
N GLU A 2 -19.99 -5.70 -26.39
CA GLU A 2 -20.04 -4.61 -25.42
C GLU A 2 -18.84 -4.70 -24.49
N PHE A 3 -18.11 -3.59 -24.38
CA PHE A 3 -17.02 -3.45 -23.44
C PHE A 3 -17.64 -3.18 -22.06
N THR A 4 -17.78 -4.20 -21.22
CA THR A 4 -18.11 -4.00 -19.79
C THR A 4 -16.83 -3.60 -19.07
N PRO A 5 -16.65 -2.33 -18.65
CA PRO A 5 -15.48 -1.95 -17.87
C PRO A 5 -15.48 -2.77 -16.57
N HIS A 6 -14.31 -3.25 -16.16
CA HIS A 6 -14.09 -4.13 -15.01
C HIS A 6 -15.09 -3.89 -13.88
N SER A 7 -15.87 -4.92 -13.56
CA SER A 7 -16.73 -4.96 -12.39
C SER A 7 -15.88 -4.74 -11.15
N THR A 8 -15.86 -3.52 -10.60
CA THR A 8 -15.37 -3.33 -9.24
C THR A 8 -16.18 -4.24 -8.34
N PRO A 9 -15.54 -5.15 -7.57
CA PRO A 9 -16.29 -6.06 -6.72
C PRO A 9 -17.14 -5.26 -5.75
N ARG A 10 -18.46 -5.52 -5.73
CA ARG A 10 -19.36 -4.96 -4.71
C ARG A 10 -19.36 -5.89 -3.51
N ASP A 11 -19.29 -5.32 -2.31
CA ASP A 11 -19.40 -6.02 -1.03
C ASP A 11 -18.30 -7.08 -0.77
N THR A 12 -17.17 -7.01 -1.49
CA THR A 12 -16.01 -7.89 -1.26
C THR A 12 -14.71 -7.09 -1.30
N GLY A 13 -13.65 -7.62 -0.67
CA GLY A 13 -12.30 -7.07 -0.79
C GLY A 13 -11.64 -7.47 -2.11
N TRP A 14 -10.66 -6.67 -2.55
CA TRP A 14 -9.84 -6.98 -3.72
C TRP A 14 -8.39 -6.58 -3.48
N ILE A 15 -7.49 -7.04 -4.36
CA ILE A 15 -6.07 -6.72 -4.32
C ILE A 15 -5.72 -5.94 -5.57
N GLU A 16 -5.05 -4.81 -5.39
CA GLU A 16 -4.45 -4.03 -6.48
C GLU A 16 -2.93 -4.15 -6.38
N VAL A 17 -2.28 -4.46 -7.52
CA VAL A 17 -0.83 -4.57 -7.59
C VAL A 17 -0.29 -3.41 -8.43
N ILE A 18 0.67 -2.67 -7.87
CA ILE A 18 1.43 -1.63 -8.58
C ILE A 18 2.84 -2.19 -8.78
N ALA A 19 3.18 -2.55 -10.01
CA ALA A 19 4.47 -3.16 -10.36
C ALA A 19 5.22 -2.32 -11.40
N GLY A 20 6.55 -2.46 -11.42
CA GLY A 20 7.44 -1.69 -12.28
C GLY A 20 8.88 -1.65 -11.75
N CYS A 21 9.82 -1.24 -12.59
CA CYS A 21 11.23 -1.08 -12.20
C CYS A 21 11.41 0.00 -11.10
N MET A 22 12.59 0.06 -10.49
CA MET A 22 12.91 1.19 -9.61
C MET A 22 12.77 2.51 -10.37
N PHE A 23 12.33 3.57 -9.68
CA PHE A 23 12.07 4.91 -10.25
C PHE A 23 10.87 5.01 -11.20
N SER A 24 10.09 3.94 -11.39
CA SER A 24 8.87 3.97 -12.22
C SER A 24 7.64 4.58 -11.54
N GLY A 25 7.79 5.23 -10.39
CA GLY A 25 6.68 5.90 -9.70
C GLY A 25 5.77 5.00 -8.85
N LYS A 26 6.22 3.80 -8.43
CA LYS A 26 5.37 2.84 -7.70
C LYS A 26 4.90 3.38 -6.35
N THR A 27 5.83 3.86 -5.53
CA THR A 27 5.54 4.40 -4.20
C THR A 27 4.72 5.69 -4.31
N GLU A 28 4.97 6.53 -5.32
CA GLU A 28 4.14 7.69 -5.64
C GLU A 28 2.67 7.31 -5.89
N GLU A 29 2.43 6.30 -6.73
CA GLU A 29 1.08 5.84 -7.04
C GLU A 29 0.41 5.19 -5.82
N LEU A 30 1.14 4.41 -5.03
CA LEU A 30 0.65 3.83 -3.78
C LEU A 30 0.22 4.94 -2.80
N ILE A 31 1.08 5.92 -2.54
CA ILE A 31 0.78 7.08 -1.68
C ILE A 31 -0.45 7.82 -2.20
N ARG A 32 -0.57 8.04 -3.51
CA ARG A 32 -1.71 8.71 -4.12
C ARG A 32 -3.03 7.96 -3.88
N ARG A 33 -3.04 6.62 -3.97
CA ARG A 33 -4.24 5.80 -3.69
C ARG A 33 -4.60 5.83 -2.20
N LEU A 34 -3.62 5.66 -1.32
CA LEU A 34 -3.82 5.66 0.13
C LEU A 34 -4.31 7.02 0.64
N ARG A 35 -3.79 8.14 0.12
CA ARG A 35 -4.30 9.48 0.42
C ARG A 35 -5.76 9.65 0.03
N ARG A 36 -6.18 9.16 -1.15
CA ARG A 36 -7.59 9.22 -1.56
C ARG A 36 -8.50 8.42 -0.64
N ALA A 37 -8.07 7.24 -0.21
CA ALA A 37 -8.81 6.43 0.77
C ALA A 37 -8.96 7.16 2.12
N ALA A 38 -7.89 7.76 2.62
CA ALA A 38 -7.93 8.55 3.85
C ALA A 38 -8.85 9.77 3.74
N ILE A 39 -8.85 10.49 2.60
CA ILE A 39 -9.78 11.60 2.33
C ILE A 39 -11.23 11.12 2.34
N ALA A 40 -11.50 9.91 1.84
CA ALA A 40 -12.80 9.26 1.91
C ALA A 40 -13.16 8.73 3.32
N LYS A 41 -12.36 9.08 4.35
CA LYS A 41 -12.51 8.65 5.75
C LYS A 41 -12.42 7.14 5.94
N GLN A 42 -11.74 6.44 5.04
CA GLN A 42 -11.47 5.02 5.23
C GLN A 42 -10.33 4.85 6.23
N ASN A 43 -10.42 3.83 7.11
CA ASN A 43 -9.32 3.49 8.01
C ASN A 43 -8.19 2.82 7.21
N VAL A 44 -7.05 3.51 7.08
CA VAL A 44 -5.90 3.07 6.29
C VAL A 44 -4.78 2.57 7.20
N LYS A 45 -4.24 1.39 6.90
CA LYS A 45 -3.00 0.87 7.49
C LYS A 45 -1.95 0.67 6.42
N ILE A 46 -0.72 1.09 6.70
CA ILE A 46 0.39 1.08 5.73
C ILE A 46 1.53 0.28 6.34
N PHE A 47 2.08 -0.63 5.56
CA PHE A 47 3.15 -1.53 5.97
C PHE A 47 4.31 -1.47 4.99
N LYS A 48 5.52 -1.66 5.51
CA LYS A 48 6.74 -1.80 4.72
C LYS A 48 7.64 -2.86 5.36
N PRO A 49 8.46 -3.56 4.58
CA PRO A 49 9.36 -4.57 5.11
C PRO A 49 10.47 -3.92 5.94
N ALA A 50 10.84 -4.54 7.04
CA ALA A 50 11.89 -4.07 7.94
C ALA A 50 13.28 -3.97 7.28
N ILE A 51 13.49 -4.65 6.15
CA ILE A 51 14.72 -4.57 5.37
C ILE A 51 14.82 -3.25 4.57
N ASP A 52 13.71 -2.56 4.31
CA ASP A 52 13.71 -1.32 3.54
C ASP A 52 13.87 -0.08 4.44
N LEU A 53 15.12 0.24 4.79
CA LEU A 53 15.48 1.42 5.60
C LEU A 53 16.10 2.54 4.76
N ARG A 54 15.98 2.51 3.43
CA ARG A 54 16.71 3.42 2.53
C ARG A 54 16.39 4.90 2.72
N PHE A 55 15.16 5.21 3.14
CA PHE A 55 14.66 6.60 3.22
C PHE A 55 14.05 6.98 4.57
N SER A 56 13.48 6.03 5.32
CA SER A 56 12.88 6.27 6.63
C SER A 56 12.65 4.94 7.36
N GLU A 57 12.73 4.97 8.69
CA GLU A 57 12.38 3.84 9.56
C GLU A 57 10.87 3.75 9.82
N ASP A 58 10.11 4.82 9.65
CA ASP A 58 8.70 4.92 10.08
C ASP A 58 7.72 5.31 8.97
N SER A 59 8.21 5.45 7.73
CA SER A 59 7.41 5.95 6.60
C SER A 59 7.78 5.25 5.29
N ILE A 60 6.78 5.16 4.40
CA ILE A 60 7.02 4.95 2.97
C ILE A 60 7.35 6.31 2.37
N VAL A 61 8.38 6.35 1.52
CA VAL A 61 8.89 7.59 0.94
C VAL A 61 9.11 7.38 -0.55
N SER A 62 8.49 8.23 -1.34
CA SER A 62 8.64 8.23 -2.79
C SER A 62 9.88 9.01 -3.22
N HIS A 63 10.31 8.86 -4.47
CA HIS A 63 11.43 9.63 -4.99
C HIS A 63 11.12 11.14 -5.09
N SER A 64 9.84 11.48 -5.30
CA SER A 64 9.36 12.88 -5.22
C SER A 64 9.16 13.42 -3.80
N GLU A 65 9.81 12.80 -2.80
CA GLU A 65 9.77 13.19 -1.38
C GLU A 65 8.38 13.18 -0.74
N GLN A 66 7.39 12.54 -1.37
CA GLN A 66 6.11 12.29 -0.73
C GLN A 66 6.26 11.17 0.29
N SER A 67 5.70 11.37 1.47
CA SER A 67 5.71 10.37 2.53
C SER A 67 4.33 10.12 3.13
N LEU A 68 4.19 8.92 3.69
CA LEU A 68 3.11 8.52 4.59
C LEU A 68 3.67 7.64 5.72
N PRO A 69 3.21 7.82 6.97
CA PRO A 69 3.59 6.95 8.07
C PRO A 69 3.23 5.49 7.80
N SER A 70 4.11 4.57 8.19
CA SER A 70 3.97 3.14 7.94
C SER A 70 4.54 2.31 9.08
N ILE A 71 4.01 1.09 9.24
CA ILE A 71 4.47 0.12 10.22
C ILE A 71 5.53 -0.78 9.57
N LEU A 72 6.70 -0.89 10.19
CA LEU A 72 7.70 -1.88 9.81
C LEU A 72 7.25 -3.28 10.24
N ILE A 73 7.32 -4.24 9.33
CA ILE A 73 7.04 -5.65 9.62
C ILE A 73 8.17 -6.54 9.07
N LYS A 74 8.46 -7.64 9.75
CA LYS A 74 9.46 -8.63 9.32
C LYS A 74 8.81 -9.76 8.54
N ASP A 75 7.60 -10.13 8.93
CA ASP A 75 6.81 -11.20 8.34
C ASP A 75 5.43 -10.67 7.88
N ILE A 76 4.93 -11.16 6.75
CA ILE A 76 3.65 -10.72 6.19
C ILE A 76 2.46 -11.02 7.12
N ASN A 77 2.57 -12.06 7.96
CA ASN A 77 1.54 -12.42 8.92
C ASN A 77 1.35 -11.33 10.01
N GLU A 78 2.35 -10.47 10.24
CA GLU A 78 2.21 -9.34 11.16
C GLU A 78 1.16 -8.33 10.69
N VAL A 79 0.88 -8.24 9.39
CA VAL A 79 -0.20 -7.41 8.85
C VAL A 79 -1.52 -7.78 9.53
N LEU A 80 -1.80 -9.06 9.72
CA LEU A 80 -3.06 -9.53 10.33
C LEU A 80 -3.21 -9.01 11.77
N ASN A 81 -2.11 -8.93 12.52
CA ASN A 81 -2.12 -8.44 13.91
C ASN A 81 -2.41 -6.93 14.01
N HIS A 82 -2.08 -6.18 12.95
CA HIS A 82 -2.18 -4.72 12.92
C HIS A 82 -3.34 -4.19 12.04
N SER A 83 -4.10 -5.10 11.41
CA SER A 83 -5.15 -4.75 10.45
C SER A 83 -6.56 -4.68 11.04
N ALA A 84 -6.68 -4.77 12.37
CA ALA A 84 -7.95 -4.56 13.04
C ALA A 84 -8.56 -3.22 12.61
N GLU A 85 -9.84 -3.25 12.21
CA GLU A 85 -10.63 -2.10 11.74
C GLU A 85 -10.13 -1.43 10.45
N ALA A 86 -9.07 -1.94 9.81
CA ALA A 86 -8.57 -1.40 8.56
C ALA A 86 -9.55 -1.69 7.42
N GLN A 87 -9.88 -0.65 6.65
CA GLN A 87 -10.66 -0.76 5.42
C GLN A 87 -9.77 -0.79 4.18
N VAL A 88 -8.57 -0.21 4.27
CA VAL A 88 -7.57 -0.20 3.20
C VAL A 88 -6.21 -0.53 3.80
N ILE A 89 -5.51 -1.48 3.16
CA ILE A 89 -4.15 -1.88 3.53
C ILE A 89 -3.22 -1.51 2.38
N GLY A 90 -2.19 -0.72 2.67
CA GLY A 90 -1.09 -0.43 1.76
C GLY A 90 0.14 -1.25 2.16
N ILE A 91 0.80 -1.88 1.19
CA ILE A 91 2.06 -2.60 1.39
C ILE A 91 3.05 -2.10 0.34
N ASP A 92 4.13 -1.44 0.78
CA ASP A 92 5.21 -1.02 -0.11
C ASP A 92 6.32 -2.09 -0.15
N GLU A 93 7.05 -2.14 -1.27
CA GLU A 93 8.13 -3.09 -1.53
C GLU A 93 7.78 -4.57 -1.18
N ALA A 94 6.56 -4.98 -1.54
CA ALA A 94 5.99 -6.28 -1.16
C ALA A 94 6.80 -7.50 -1.63
N GLN A 95 7.67 -7.35 -2.64
CA GLN A 95 8.54 -8.42 -3.12
C GLN A 95 9.56 -8.93 -2.10
N PHE A 96 9.73 -8.23 -0.97
CA PHE A 96 10.60 -8.68 0.12
C PHE A 96 9.93 -9.67 1.09
N PHE A 97 8.63 -9.93 0.94
CA PHE A 97 7.90 -10.92 1.74
C PHE A 97 7.76 -12.27 1.02
N THR A 98 7.49 -13.33 1.78
CA THR A 98 7.19 -14.69 1.29
C THR A 98 5.84 -15.15 1.82
#